data_AF-A0A549TAJ0-F1
#
_entry.id   AF-A0A549TAJ0-F1
#
_cell.length_a   1.000
_cell.length_b   1.000
_cell.length_c   1.000
_cell.angle_alpha   90.00
_cell.angle_beta   90.00
_cell.angle_gamma   90.00
#
_symmetry.space_group_name_H-M   'P 1'
#
loop_
_entity.id
_entity.type
_entity.pdbx_description
1 polymer ?
#
loop_
_entity_poly.entity_id
_entity_poly.type
_entity_poly.pdbx_seq_one_letter_code
_entity_poly.pdbx_strand_id
1 'polypeptide(L)'
;MTDAPATLASDCHIEQTDRLTPLSIVLIELALAVGGFGIGTGEFAIMGLLPNVAATYDVSIPQAGHVISAYALGVVIGAPI
;
A
#
# COMPACT_ATOMS: atom_id res chain seq x y z
N MET A 1 28.93 28.82 44.58
CA MET A 1 28.93 29.55 43.29
C MET A 1 29.94 28.90 42.38
N THR A 2 29.58 27.74 41.83
CA THR A 2 30.20 27.09 40.67
C THR A 2 29.28 25.93 40.30
N ASP A 3 28.26 26.30 39.52
CA ASP A 3 27.61 25.54 38.46
C ASP A 3 27.57 24.01 38.56
N ALA A 4 26.36 23.51 38.84
CA ALA A 4 25.91 22.32 38.15
C ALA A 4 25.66 22.68 36.68
N PRO A 5 26.19 21.95 35.68
CA PRO A 5 25.39 21.67 34.50
C PRO A 5 24.39 20.58 34.92
N ALA A 6 23.09 20.85 34.87
CA ALA A 6 22.33 20.61 33.64
C ALA A 6 22.66 19.20 33.11
N THR A 7 22.02 18.15 33.61
CA THR A 7 20.70 17.72 33.11
C THR A 7 20.80 17.11 31.70
N LEU A 8 20.49 15.82 31.61
CA LEU A 8 19.86 15.17 30.45
C LEU A 8 20.60 15.25 29.11
N ALA A 9 21.68 14.50 29.02
CA ALA A 9 21.76 13.50 27.95
C ALA A 9 22.16 12.21 28.69
N SER A 10 21.26 11.40 29.27
CA SER A 10 20.35 10.57 28.48
C SER A 10 20.95 10.40 27.11
N ASP A 11 22.00 9.57 27.05
CA ASP A 11 22.53 9.04 25.81
C ASP A 11 21.34 8.66 24.96
N CYS A 12 21.02 9.58 24.04
CA CYS A 12 19.96 9.38 23.09
C CYS A 12 20.35 8.10 22.40
N HIS A 13 19.48 7.10 22.55
CA HIS A 13 19.60 5.78 21.96
C HIS A 13 19.69 5.95 20.43
N ILE A 14 20.89 6.24 19.95
CA ILE A 14 21.25 6.32 18.53
C ILE A 14 22.39 5.32 18.36
N GLU A 15 22.14 4.08 18.78
CA GLU A 15 23.03 2.97 18.50
C GLU A 15 22.17 1.79 18.06
N GLN A 16 21.79 1.80 16.77
CA GLN A 16 21.68 0.64 15.90
C GLN A 16 21.19 1.09 14.52
N THR A 17 22.12 1.56 13.69
CA THR A 17 21.93 1.51 12.24
C THR A 17 22.30 0.10 11.81
N ASP A 18 21.40 -0.85 12.05
CA ASP A 18 21.59 -2.22 11.59
C ASP A 18 21.66 -2.18 10.06
N ARG A 19 22.86 -2.37 9.49
CA ARG A 19 23.07 -2.29 8.04
C ARG A 19 22.29 -3.44 7.41
N LEU A 20 21.16 -3.11 6.79
CA LEU A 20 20.38 -4.05 5.98
C LEU A 20 21.32 -4.71 4.97
N THR A 21 21.36 -6.05 4.98
CA THR A 21 22.20 -6.78 4.03
C THR A 21 21.68 -6.57 2.60
N PRO A 22 22.53 -6.61 1.56
CA PRO A 22 22.08 -6.46 0.18
C PRO A 22 20.96 -7.44 -0.20
N LEU A 23 20.99 -8.65 0.38
CA LEU A 23 19.96 -9.65 0.18
C LEU A 23 18.64 -9.25 0.85
N SER A 24 18.68 -8.68 2.06
CA SER A 24 17.49 -8.14 2.72
C SER A 24 16.82 -7.05 1.90
N ILE A 25 17.60 -6.16 1.29
CA ILE A 25 17.08 -5.10 0.41
C ILE A 25 16.38 -5.71 -0.80
N VAL A 26 17.01 -6.67 -1.48
CA VAL A 26 16.39 -7.36 -2.63
C VAL A 26 15.10 -8.08 -2.23
N LEU A 27 15.05 -8.72 -1.06
CA LEU A 27 13.84 -9.37 -0.58
C LEU A 27 12.71 -8.38 -0.27
N ILE A 28 13.04 -7.20 0.29
CA ILE A 28 12.07 -6.12 0.51
C ILE A 28 11.53 -5.60 -0.83
N GLU A 29 12.41 -5.35 -1.80
CA GLU A 29 12.00 -4.90 -3.13
C GLU A 29 11.12 -5.93 -3.83
N LEU A 30 11.46 -7.22 -3.73
CA LEU A 30 10.65 -8.29 -4.31
C LEU A 30 9.26 -8.33 -3.65
N ALA A 31 9.20 -8.24 -2.32
CA ALA A 31 7.93 -8.21 -1.58
C ALA A 31 7.07 -7.02 -2.00
N LEU A 32 7.66 -5.83 -2.12
CA LEU A 32 6.98 -4.62 -2.61
C LEU A 32 6.55 -4.76 -4.07
N ALA A 33 7.39 -5.33 -4.93
CA ALA A 33 7.09 -5.54 -6.35
C ALA A 33 5.93 -6.53 -6.53
N VAL A 34 5.91 -7.64 -5.79
CA VAL A 34 4.81 -8.62 -5.82
C VAL A 34 3.52 -7.99 -5.30
N GLY A 35 3.59 -7.22 -4.21
CA GLY A 35 2.43 -6.48 -3.69
C GLY A 35 1.87 -5.51 -4.72
N GLY A 36 2.71 -4.63 -5.28
CA GLY A 36 2.31 -3.66 -6.31
C GLY A 36 1.81 -4.32 -7.59
N PHE A 37 2.44 -5.42 -8.02
CA PHE A 37 2.00 -6.19 -9.18
C PHE A 37 0.62 -6.83 -8.96
N GLY A 38 0.38 -7.42 -7.79
CA GLY A 38 -0.90 -8.00 -7.43
C GLY A 38 -2.01 -6.96 -7.40
N ILE A 39 -1.74 -5.79 -6.78
CA ILE A 39 -2.67 -4.66 -6.74
C ILE A 39 -3.00 -4.19 -8.17
N GLY A 40 -1.98 -3.90 -8.99
CA GLY A 40 -2.20 -3.48 -10.37
C GLY A 40 -2.98 -4.53 -11.18
N THR A 41 -2.60 -5.80 -11.08
CA THR A 41 -3.30 -6.89 -11.80
C THR A 41 -4.77 -6.97 -11.41
N GLY A 42 -5.09 -6.89 -10.11
CA GLY A 42 -6.47 -6.92 -9.63
C GLY A 42 -7.30 -5.74 -10.14
N GLU A 43 -6.73 -4.53 -10.16
CA GLU A 43 -7.41 -3.32 -10.60
C GLU A 43 -7.63 -3.26 -12.11
N PHE A 44 -6.71 -3.80 -12.91
CA PHE A 44 -6.84 -3.80 -14.37
C PHE A 44 -7.58 -5.02 -14.92
N ALA A 45 -7.55 -6.17 -14.25
CA ALA A 45 -8.22 -7.39 -14.72
C ALA A 45 -9.73 -7.21 -14.90
N ILE A 46 -10.38 -6.46 -14.00
CA ILE A 46 -11.83 -6.23 -14.06
C ILE A 46 -12.26 -5.48 -15.32
N MET A 47 -11.40 -4.64 -15.90
CA MET A 47 -11.70 -3.89 -17.11
C MET A 47 -11.92 -4.83 -18.32
N GLY A 48 -11.15 -5.92 -18.39
CA GLY A 48 -11.33 -6.96 -19.41
C GLY A 48 -12.49 -7.90 -19.12
N LEU A 49 -12.87 -8.05 -17.85
CA LEU A 49 -13.97 -8.91 -17.42
C LEU A 49 -15.33 -8.19 -17.42
N LEU A 50 -15.35 -6.86 -17.48
CA LEU A 50 -16.57 -6.04 -17.40
C LEU A 50 -17.67 -6.46 -18.41
N PRO A 51 -17.38 -6.79 -19.68
CA PRO A 51 -18.39 -7.30 -20.60
C PRO A 51 -19.00 -8.64 -20.17
N ASN A 52 -18.19 -9.52 -19.57
CA ASN A 52 -18.66 -10.81 -19.05
C ASN A 52 -19.55 -10.61 -17.82
N VAL A 53 -19.20 -9.67 -16.94
CA VAL A 53 -20.03 -9.28 -15.78
C VAL A 53 -21.38 -8.74 -16.26
N ALA A 54 -21.35 -7.81 -17.22
CA ALA A 54 -22.56 -7.25 -17.82
C ALA A 54 -23.47 -8.34 -18.42
N ALA A 55 -22.89 -9.27 -19.19
CA ALA A 55 -23.61 -10.39 -19.79
C ALA A 55 -24.16 -11.39 -18.76
N THR A 56 -23.41 -11.67 -17.68
CA THR A 56 -23.83 -12.62 -16.64
C THR A 56 -25.04 -12.11 -15.86
N TYR A 57 -25.13 -10.80 -15.63
CA TYR A 57 -26.20 -10.18 -14.86
C TYR A 57 -27.28 -9.53 -15.74
N ASP A 58 -27.21 -9.68 -17.06
CA ASP A 58 -28.11 -9.05 -18.06
C ASP A 58 -28.29 -7.53 -17.84
N VAL A 59 -27.18 -6.85 -17.52
CA VAL A 59 -27.14 -5.40 -17.31
C VAL A 59 -26.32 -4.71 -18.39
N SER A 60 -26.53 -3.41 -18.53
CA SER A 60 -25.71 -2.59 -19.42
C SER A 60 -24.26 -2.48 -18.90
N ILE A 61 -23.30 -2.29 -19.81
CA ILE A 61 -21.88 -2.07 -19.45
C ILE A 61 -21.71 -0.88 -18.48
N PRO A 62 -22.37 0.28 -18.67
CA PRO A 62 -22.30 1.38 -17.72
C PRO A 62 -22.77 1.01 -16.31
N GLN A 63 -23.83 0.19 -16.18
CA GLN A 63 -24.29 -0.31 -14.88
C GLN A 63 -23.28 -1.25 -14.24
N ALA A 64 -22.70 -2.17 -15.02
CA ALA A 64 -21.64 -3.04 -14.52
C ALA A 64 -20.44 -2.22 -14.02
N GLY A 65 -20.15 -1.08 -14.65
CA GLY A 65 -19.09 -0.15 -14.23
C GLY A 65 -19.26 0.44 -12.83
N HIS A 66 -20.47 0.45 -12.26
CA HIS A 66 -20.68 0.95 -10.90
C HIS A 66 -19.89 0.17 -9.84
N VAL A 67 -19.57 -1.10 -10.08
CA VAL A 67 -18.74 -1.89 -9.15
C VAL A 67 -17.32 -1.32 -9.04
N ILE A 68 -16.78 -0.77 -10.14
CA ILE A 68 -15.47 -0.12 -10.17
C ILE A 68 -15.52 1.20 -9.39
N SER A 69 -16.60 1.98 -9.57
CA SER A 69 -16.81 3.22 -8.80
C SER A 69 -16.95 2.95 -7.30
N ALA A 70 -17.67 1.90 -6.91
CA ALA A 70 -17.82 1.50 -5.52
C ALA A 70 -16.47 1.09 -4.89
N TYR A 71 -15.63 0.34 -5.62
CA TYR A 71 -14.26 0.03 -5.20
C TYR A 71 -13.42 1.29 -5.02
N ALA A 72 -13.44 2.21 -5.99
CA ALA A 72 -12.69 3.46 -5.91
C ALA A 72 -13.09 4.30 -4.68
N LEU A 73 -14.39 4.36 -4.35
CA LEU A 73 -14.87 4.99 -3.12
C LEU A 73 -14.33 4.28 -1.87
N GLY A 74 -14.32 2.94 -1.87
CA GLY A 74 -13.72 2.13 -0.82
C GLY A 74 -12.23 2.46 -0.60
N VAL A 75 -11.46 2.61 -1.68
CA VAL A 75 -10.04 3.02 -1.61
C VAL A 75 -9.89 4.43 -1.04
N VAL A 76 -10.71 5.37 -1.50
CA VAL A 76 -10.69 6.76 -1.01
C VAL A 76 -10.98 6.84 0.49
N ILE A 77 -11.92 6.03 0.98
CA ILE A 77 -12.27 5.98 2.41
C ILE A 77 -11.26 5.16 3.21
N GLY A 78 -10.73 4.08 2.64
CA GLY A 78 -9.87 3.12 3.35
C GLY A 78 -8.39 3.51 3.41
N ALA A 79 -7.86 4.22 2.42
CA ALA A 79 -6.45 4.63 2.40
C ALA A 79 -6.05 5.61 3.53
N PRO A 80 -6.92 6.54 3.98
CA PRO A 80 -6.60 7.45 5.09
C PRO A 80 -6.68 6.84 6.50
N ILE A 81 -7.26 5.65 6.68
CA ILE A 81 -7.56 5.04 7.99
C ILE A 81 -6.48 4.06 8.42
#